data_AF-A0A1I0X526-F1
#
_entry.id   AF-A0A1I0X526-F1
#
_cell.length_a   1.000
_cell.length_b   1.000
_cell.length_c   1.000
_cell.angle_alpha   90.00
_cell.angle_beta   90.00
_cell.angle_gamma   90.00
#
_symmetry.space_group_name_H-M   'P 1'
#
loop_
_entity.id
_entity.type
_entity.pdbx_description
1 polymer ?
#
loop_
_entity_poly.entity_id
_entity_poly.type
_entity_poly.pdbx_seq_one_letter_code
_entity_poly.pdbx_strand_id
1 'polypeptide(L)'
;MKNYIIFTTSFILLFSLFQILSGLFLTFTYTPGIEEAWNMSAGLPEEAVIISGGSSFLRTLIFGFLAATIAYFIPKKMTKNTNRIN
;
A
#
# COMPACT_ATOMS: atom_id res chain seq x y z
N MET A 1 -5.50 10.02 -24.95
CA MET A 1 -5.46 10.42 -23.52
C MET A 1 -6.43 9.65 -22.62
N LYS A 2 -7.67 9.36 -23.05
CA LYS A 2 -8.67 8.60 -22.27
C LYS A 2 -8.17 7.27 -21.66
N ASN A 3 -7.45 6.45 -22.43
CA ASN A 3 -6.93 5.16 -21.93
C ASN A 3 -5.86 5.33 -20.83
N TYR A 4 -5.07 6.41 -20.90
CA TYR A 4 -4.08 6.74 -19.88
C TYR A 4 -4.75 7.19 -18.58
N ILE A 5 -5.80 8.02 -18.67
CA ILE A 5 -6.58 8.44 -17.49
C ILE A 5 -7.20 7.21 -16.80
N ILE A 6 -7.78 6.28 -17.57
CA ILE A 6 -8.35 5.04 -17.02
C ILE A 6 -7.28 4.19 -16.32
N PHE A 7 -6.10 4.06 -16.92
CA PHE A 7 -4.97 3.36 -16.31
C PHE A 7 -4.57 4.01 -14.98
N THR A 8 -4.29 5.31 -14.99
CA THR A 8 -3.79 6.04 -13.82
C THR A 8 -4.78 6.01 -12.66
N THR A 9 -6.07 6.26 -12.93
CA THR A 9 -7.11 6.18 -11.90
C THR A 9 -7.20 4.77 -11.32
N SER A 10 -7.15 3.74 -12.17
CA SER A 10 -7.19 2.34 -11.70
C SER A 10 -5.97 1.97 -10.87
N PHE A 11 -4.79 2.43 -11.28
CA PHE A 11 -3.53 2.23 -10.55
C PHE A 11 -3.60 2.85 -9.15
N ILE A 12 -4.03 4.12 -9.04
CA ILE A 12 -4.14 4.82 -7.75
C ILE A 12 -5.08 4.08 -6.80
N LEU A 13 -6.23 3.63 -7.28
CA LEU A 13 -7.20 2.88 -6.48
C LEU A 13 -6.63 1.54 -6.00
N LEU A 14 -6.03 0.75 -6.90
CA LEU A 14 -5.44 -0.55 -6.55
C LEU A 14 -4.25 -0.40 -5.59
N PHE A 15 -3.39 0.59 -5.83
CA PHE A 15 -2.25 0.85 -4.96
C PHE A 15 -2.69 1.26 -3.55
N SER A 16 -3.68 2.15 -3.46
CA SER A 16 -4.25 2.57 -2.16
C SER A 16 -4.85 1.38 -1.41
N LEU A 17 -5.58 0.51 -2.11
CA LEU A 17 -6.14 -0.71 -1.53
C LEU A 17 -5.04 -1.63 -0.99
N PHE A 18 -3.97 -1.88 -1.75
CA PHE A 18 -2.85 -2.71 -1.29
C PHE A 18 -2.13 -2.11 -0.09
N GLN A 19 -1.96 -0.79 -0.02
CA GLN A 19 -1.34 -0.15 1.14
C GLN A 19 -2.19 -0.29 2.40
N ILE A 20 -3.51 -0.11 2.29
CA ILE A 20 -4.43 -0.32 3.43
C ILE A 20 -4.38 -1.79 3.89
N LEU A 21 -4.47 -2.74 2.96
CA LEU A 21 -4.41 -4.17 3.29
C LEU A 21 -3.07 -4.56 3.91
N SER A 22 -1.96 -4.03 3.40
CA SER A 22 -0.64 -4.25 3.98
C SER A 22 -0.56 -3.69 5.40
N GLY A 23 -1.07 -2.47 5.63
CA GLY A 23 -1.11 -1.87 6.96
C GLY A 23 -1.96 -2.68 7.94
N LEU A 24 -3.14 -3.12 7.51
CA LEU A 24 -4.02 -3.99 8.29
C LEU A 24 -3.33 -5.32 8.64
N PHE A 25 -2.65 -5.94 7.68
CA PHE A 25 -1.92 -7.18 7.91
C PHE A 25 -0.82 -7.00 8.96
N LEU A 26 -0.03 -5.93 8.85
CA LEU A 26 0.99 -5.59 9.84
C LEU A 26 0.39 -5.44 11.24
N THR A 27 -0.69 -4.67 11.39
CA THR A 27 -1.37 -4.47 12.68
C THR A 27 -1.97 -5.77 13.22
N PHE A 28 -2.54 -6.61 12.36
CA PHE A 28 -3.11 -7.89 12.77
C PHE A 28 -2.05 -8.87 13.29
N THR A 29 -0.86 -8.87 12.70
CA THR A 29 0.26 -9.72 13.13
C THR A 29 1.11 -9.13 14.25
N TYR A 30 0.84 -7.89 14.65
CA TYR A 30 1.59 -7.21 15.68
C TYR A 30 0.94 -7.42 17.05
N THR A 31 1.66 -8.10 17.95
CA THR A 31 1.27 -8.21 19.37
C THR A 31 1.92 -7.07 20.15
N PRO A 32 1.15 -6.09 20.66
CA PRO A 32 1.72 -5.00 21.46
C PRO A 32 2.12 -5.48 22.85
N GLY A 33 3.41 -5.49 23.15
CA GLY A 33 3.94 -5.73 24.51
C GLY A 33 3.80 -4.47 25.37
N ILE A 34 2.60 -4.21 25.89
CA ILE A 34 2.28 -2.96 26.63
C ILE A 34 3.09 -2.88 27.93
N GLU A 35 3.27 -4.01 28.62
CA GLU A 35 3.96 -4.08 29.92
C GLU A 35 5.47 -3.82 29.79
N GLU A 36 6.11 -4.41 28.78
CA GLU A 36 7.51 -4.12 28.44
C GLU A 36 7.70 -2.69 27.93
N ALA A 37 6.80 -2.20 27.06
CA ALA A 37 6.85 -0.82 26.58
C ALA A 37 6.69 0.20 27.71
N TRP A 38 5.83 -0.08 28.69
CA TRP A 38 5.62 0.76 29.87
C TRP A 38 6.86 0.79 30.76
N ASN A 39 7.45 -0.37 31.05
CA ASN A 39 8.67 -0.45 31.85
C ASN A 39 9.88 0.21 31.16
N MET A 40 9.97 0.15 29.83
CA MET A 40 11.00 0.85 29.05
C MET A 40 10.79 2.36 29.05
N SER A 41 9.54 2.85 29.08
CA SER A 41 9.24 4.29 29.04
C SER A 41 9.78 5.09 30.23
N ALA A 42 9.92 4.46 31.40
CA ALA A 42 10.46 5.10 32.59
C ALA A 42 11.97 5.44 32.50
N GLY A 43 12.69 4.87 31.51
CA GLY A 43 14.12 5.09 31.32
C GLY A 43 14.51 5.69 29.95
N LEU A 44 13.54 6.07 29.13
CA LEU A 44 13.81 6.64 27.80
C LEU A 44 14.16 8.14 27.90
N PRO A 45 15.08 8.64 27.05
CA PRO A 45 15.30 10.08 26.88
C PRO A 45 13.98 10.79 26.52
N GLU A 46 13.82 12.05 26.96
CA GLU A 46 12.67 12.91 26.61
C GLU A 46 12.52 13.11 25.08
N GLU A 47 13.56 12.76 24.32
CA GLU A 47 13.62 12.82 22.87
C GLU A 47 13.25 11.47 22.25
N ALA A 48 12.14 11.45 21.52
CA ALA A 48 11.72 10.30 20.74
C ALA A 48 12.63 10.09 19.52
N VAL A 49 13.50 9.07 19.57
CA VAL A 49 14.27 8.64 18.40
C VAL A 49 13.35 7.81 17.49
N ILE A 50 12.93 8.39 16.37
CA ILE A 50 12.17 7.67 15.34
C ILE A 50 13.13 6.74 14.60
N ILE A 51 13.28 5.52 15.10
CA ILE A 51 14.02 4.46 14.41
C ILE A 51 13.06 3.84 13.40
N SER A 52 13.20 4.15 12.10
CA SER A 52 12.39 3.51 11.07
C SER A 52 12.80 2.04 10.94
N GLY A 53 12.07 1.15 11.62
CA GLY A 53 12.31 -0.29 11.58
C GLY A 53 12.04 -0.88 10.19
N GLY A 54 13.11 -1.30 9.51
CA GLY A 54 13.07 -2.19 8.34
C GLY A 54 12.60 -1.55 7.03
N SER A 55 13.18 -2.01 5.92
CA SER A 55 13.05 -1.49 4.55
C SER A 55 11.61 -1.45 4.00
N SER A 56 10.83 -0.44 4.41
CA SER A 56 9.48 -0.16 3.92
C SER A 56 9.44 0.10 2.41
N PHE A 57 10.57 0.52 1.83
CA PHE A 57 10.72 0.79 0.40
C PHE A 57 10.45 -0.44 -0.47
N LEU A 58 11.02 -1.60 -0.13
CA LEU A 58 10.87 -2.81 -0.95
C LEU A 58 9.43 -3.31 -0.99
N ARG A 59 8.73 -3.28 0.16
CA ARG A 59 7.30 -3.63 0.22
C ARG A 59 6.46 -2.68 -0.63
N THR A 60 6.69 -1.38 -0.49
CA THR A 60 5.99 -0.36 -1.28
C THR A 60 6.25 -0.54 -2.77
N LEU A 61 7.49 -0.86 -3.16
CA LEU A 61 7.87 -1.10 -4.55
C LEU A 61 7.16 -2.33 -5.12
N ILE A 62 7.13 -3.45 -4.39
CA ILE A 62 6.46 -4.69 -4.81
C ILE A 62 4.95 -4.46 -5.00
N PHE A 63 4.29 -3.82 -4.03
CA PHE A 63 2.86 -3.51 -4.15
C PHE A 63 2.57 -2.50 -5.26
N GLY A 64 3.46 -1.53 -5.47
CA GLY A 64 3.42 -0.61 -6.61
C GLY A 64 3.50 -1.34 -7.95
N PHE A 65 4.45 -2.25 -8.12
CA PHE A 65 4.58 -3.06 -9.33
C PHE A 65 3.37 -3.97 -9.57
N LEU A 66 2.84 -4.60 -8.52
CA LEU A 66 1.63 -5.42 -8.60
C LEU A 66 0.42 -4.57 -9.03
N ALA A 67 0.20 -3.42 -8.40
CA ALA A 67 -0.89 -2.51 -8.76
C ALA A 67 -0.76 -2.02 -10.21
N ALA A 68 0.44 -1.63 -10.63
CA ALA A 68 0.71 -1.18 -12.00
C ALA A 68 0.45 -2.28 -13.03
N THR A 69 0.89 -3.51 -12.73
CA THR A 69 0.69 -4.68 -13.61
C THR A 69 -0.80 -4.98 -13.80
N ILE A 70 -1.58 -4.98 -12.71
CA ILE A 70 -3.03 -5.21 -12.77
C ILE A 70 -3.72 -4.06 -13.51
N ALA A 71 -3.37 -2.82 -13.19
CA ALA A 71 -3.96 -1.63 -13.80
C ALA A 71 -3.70 -1.56 -15.32
N TYR A 72 -2.56 -2.05 -15.78
CA TYR A 72 -2.19 -2.05 -17.20
C TYR A 72 -3.19 -2.81 -18.09
N PHE A 73 -3.79 -3.88 -17.57
CA PHE A 73 -4.75 -4.67 -18.36
C PHE A 73 -6.16 -4.07 -18.40
N ILE A 74 -6.49 -3.10 -17.53
CA ILE A 74 -7.83 -2.54 -17.38
C ILE A 74 -8.29 -1.72 -18.60
N PRO A 75 -7.49 -0.76 -19.13
CA PRO A 75 -7.90 0.03 -20.29
C PRO A 75 -8.21 -0.84 -21.51
N LYS A 76 -7.39 -1.87 -21.79
CA LYS A 76 -7.57 -2.76 -22.95
C LYS A 76 -8.90 -3.53 -22.86
N LYS A 77 -9.29 -3.95 -21.65
CA LYS A 77 -10.56 -4.66 -21.41
C LYS A 77 -11.76 -3.72 -21.50
N MET A 78 -11.66 -2.51 -20.95
CA MET A 78 -12.75 -1.51 -21.00
C MET A 78 -13.01 -0.99 -22.41
N THR A 79 -11.97 -0.64 -23.17
CA THR A 79 -12.14 -0.12 -24.55
C THR A 79 -12.70 -1.18 -25.50
N LYS A 80 -12.30 -2.46 -25.36
CA LYS A 80 -12.87 -3.56 -26.14
C LYS A 80 -14.36 -3.76 -25.86
N ASN A 81 -14.78 -3.53 -24.62
CA ASN A 81 -16.19 -3.66 -24.25
C ASN A 81 -17.01 -2.52 -24.86
N THR A 82 -16.53 -1.26 -24.81
CA THR A 82 -17.22 -0.13 -25.44
C THR A 82 -17.47 -0.33 -26.94
N ASN A 83 -16.48 -0.86 -27.68
CA ASN A 83 -16.63 -1.12 -29.12
C ASN A 83 -17.53 -2.32 -29.47
N ARG A 84 -17.95 -3.14 -28.49
CA ARG A 84 -18.90 -4.24 -28.72
C ARG A 84 -20.36 -3.85 -28.49
N ILE A 85 -20.59 -2.70 -27.86
CA ILE A 85 -21.93 -2.24 -27.43
C ILE A 85 -22.45 -1.12 -28.35
N ASN A 86 -21.56 -0.53 -29.16
CA ASN A 86 -21.89 0.36 -30.28
C ASN A 86 -21.85 -0.43 -31.59
#